data_AF-A0A961JXA4-F1
#
_entry.id   AF-A0A961JXA4-F1
#
_cell.length_a   1.000
_cell.length_b   1.000
_cell.length_c   1.000
_cell.angle_alpha   90.00
_cell.angle_beta   90.00
_cell.angle_gamma   90.00
#
_symmetry.space_group_name_H-M   'P 1'
#
loop_
_entity.id
_entity.type
_entity.pdbx_description
1 polymer ?
#
loop_
_entity_poly.entity_id
_entity_poly.type
_entity_poly.pdbx_seq_one_letter_code
_entity_poly.pdbx_strand_id
1 'polypeptide(L)' 'MYLPEDNDQMFKILVDLRLYAAMNSLPDLAEELDDALVLLQTEIRRADGRSSVSRKPPVTDQG' A
#
# COMPACT_ATOMS: atom_id res chain seq x y z
N MET A 1 16.33 -9.48 7.51
CA MET A 1 15.55 -8.27 7.25
C MET A 1 14.11 -8.56 7.64
N TYR A 2 13.48 -7.71 8.43
CA TYR A 2 12.07 -7.84 8.75
C TYR A 2 11.28 -7.24 7.58
N LEU A 3 10.49 -8.05 6.87
CA LEU A 3 9.58 -7.57 5.84
C LEU A 3 8.33 -7.02 6.56
N PRO A 4 7.74 -5.90 6.13
CA PRO A 4 6.52 -5.39 6.75
C PRO A 4 5.36 -6.40 6.67
N GLU A 5 4.60 -6.49 7.75
CA GLU A 5 3.50 -7.44 7.96
C GLU A 5 2.23 -7.02 7.20
N ASP A 6 2.04 -5.70 7.02
CA ASP A 6 0.92 -5.13 6.26
C ASP A 6 1.27 -3.79 5.60
N ASN A 7 0.31 -3.28 4.82
CA ASN A 7 0.44 -2.04 4.07
C ASN A 7 0.51 -0.80 4.98
N ASP A 8 -0.11 -0.83 6.17
CA ASP A 8 -0.10 0.29 7.11
C ASP A 8 1.28 0.43 7.76
N GLN A 9 1.90 -0.70 8.11
CA GLN A 9 3.27 -0.74 8.61
C GLN A 9 4.26 -0.27 7.54
N MET A 10 4.10 -0.73 6.29
CA MET A 10 4.91 -0.26 5.17
C MET A 10 4.77 1.26 4.97
N PHE A 11 3.54 1.78 5.02
CA PHE A 11 3.27 3.22 4.90
C PHE A 11 3.99 4.03 5.98
N LYS A 12 3.89 3.58 7.24
CA LYS A 12 4.57 4.23 8.36
C LYS A 12 6.09 4.25 8.18
N ILE A 13 6.69 3.13 7.78
CA ILE A 13 8.14 3.04 7.53
C ILE A 13 8.57 4.04 6.46
N LEU A 14 7.84 4.11 5.34
CA LEU A 14 8.16 5.04 4.26
C LEU A 14 8.05 6.51 4.70
N VAL A 15 7.04 6.86 5.52
CA VAL A 15 6.91 8.20 6.09
C VAL A 15 8.08 8.55 7.02
N ASP A 16 8.46 7.63 7.91
CA ASP A 16 9.58 7.84 8.84
C ASP A 16 10.91 8.01 8.08
N LEU A 17 11.13 7.22 7.04
CA LEU A 17 12.31 7.34 6.17
C LEU A 17 12.31 8.66 5.39
N ARG A 18 11.15 9.11 4.90
CA ARG A 18 11.01 10.36 4.16
C ARG A 18 11.30 11.56 5.05
N LEU A 19 10.82 11.53 6.30
CA LEU A 19 11.16 12.55 7.30
C LEU A 19 12.67 12.55 7.58
N TYR A 20 13.27 11.37 7.77
CA TYR A 20 14.71 11.25 7.96
C TYR A 20 15.50 11.84 6.78
N ALA A 21 15.13 11.50 5.55
CA ALA A 21 15.77 12.03 4.34
C ALA A 21 15.70 13.57 4.29
N ALA A 22 14.53 14.14 4.57
CA ALA A 22 14.34 15.59 4.64
C ALA A 22 15.21 16.24 5.73
N MET A 23 15.27 15.65 6.93
CA MET A 23 16.08 16.16 8.04
C MET A 23 17.58 16.10 7.76
N ASN A 24 18.03 15.16 6.94
CA ASN A 24 19.44 14.96 6.60
C ASN A 24 19.83 15.59 5.26
N SER A 25 18.97 16.44 4.67
CA SER A 25 19.23 17.10 3.39
C SER A 25 19.55 16.13 2.25
N LEU A 26 18.78 15.04 2.17
CA LEU A 26 18.85 14.04 1.10
C LEU A 26 17.63 14.22 0.16
N PRO A 27 17.62 15.23 -0.72
CA PRO A 27 16.44 15.59 -1.50
C PRO A 27 16.00 14.50 -2.47
N ASP A 28 16.94 13.90 -3.21
CA ASP A 28 16.64 12.86 -4.19
C ASP A 28 16.00 11.63 -3.53
N LEU A 29 16.50 11.24 -2.33
CA LEU A 29 15.91 10.15 -1.56
C LEU A 29 14.51 10.51 -1.04
N ALA A 30 14.29 11.75 -0.61
CA ALA A 30 12.98 12.18 -0.17
C ALA A 30 11.96 12.17 -1.32
N GLU A 31 12.37 12.53 -2.53
CA GLU A 31 11.56 12.45 -3.75
C GLU A 31 11.20 11.01 -4.11
N GLU A 32 12.20 10.11 -4.15
CA GLU A 32 11.96 8.68 -4.41
C GLU A 32 11.00 8.04 -3.38
N LEU A 33 11.08 8.48 -2.11
CA LEU A 33 10.19 8.01 -1.04
C LEU A 33 8.77 8.59 -1.18
N ASP A 34 8.63 9.84 -1.62
CA ASP A 34 7.32 10.43 -1.92
C ASP A 34 6.63 9.66 -3.07
N ASP A 35 7.38 9.28 -4.11
CA ASP A 35 6.88 8.43 -5.20
C ASP A 35 6.46 7.02 -4.70
N ALA A 36 7.28 6.40 -3.85
CA ALA A 36 6.98 5.11 -3.26
C ALA A 36 5.68 5.13 -2.42
N LEU A 37 5.44 6.22 -1.68
CA LEU A 37 4.22 6.42 -0.91
C LEU A 37 2.98 6.51 -1.81
N VAL A 38 3.08 7.22 -2.95
CA VAL A 38 1.99 7.32 -3.93
C VAL A 38 1.66 5.96 -4.56
N LEU A 39 2.70 5.19 -4.91
CA LEU A 39 2.55 3.84 -5.46
C LEU A 39 1.89 2.91 -4.45
N LEU A 40 2.37 2.89 -3.20
CA LEU A 40 1.80 2.06 -2.14
C LEU A 40 0.31 2.35 -1.92
N GLN A 41 -0.06 3.63 -1.81
CA GLN A 41 -1.47 4.01 -1.67
C GLN A 41 -2.32 3.58 -2.86
N THR A 42 -1.76 3.61 -4.07
CA THR A 42 -2.46 3.17 -5.28
C THR A 42 -2.69 1.66 -5.27
N GLU A 43 -1.70 0.88 -4.83
CA GLU A 43 -1.84 -0.56 -4.69
C GLU A 43 -2.81 -0.95 -3.57
N ILE A 44 -2.83 -0.23 -2.43
CA ILE A 44 -3.82 -0.42 -1.36
C ILE A 44 -5.24 -0.25 -1.93
N ARG A 45 -5.50 0.87 -2.61
CA ARG A 45 -6.81 1.14 -3.23
C ARG A 45 -7.21 0.05 -4.24
N ARG A 46 -6.26 -0.45 -5.02
CA ARG A 46 -6.50 -1.55 -5.98
C ARG A 46 -6.79 -2.87 -5.26
N ALA A 47 -6.13 -3.16 -4.14
CA ALA A 47 -6.38 -4.35 -3.34
C ALA A 47 -7.79 -4.31 -2.73
N ASP A 48 -8.19 -3.17 -2.14
CA ASP A 48 -9.52 -2.98 -1.56
C ASP A 48 -10.64 -3.08 -2.60
N GLY A 49 -10.42 -2.53 -3.80
CA GLY A 49 -11.38 -2.62 -4.91
C GLY A 49 -11.65 -4.05 -5.39
N ARG A 50 -10.71 -4.99 -5.18
CA ARG A 50 -10.86 -6.41 -5.56
C ARG A 50 -11.69 -7.22 -4.56
N SER A 51 -11.91 -6.73 -3.35
CA SER A 51 -12.64 -7.43 -2.29
C SER A 51 -14.18 -7.45 -2.47
N SER A 52 -14.71 -6.77 -3.49
CA SER A 52 -16.16 -6.62 -3.69
C SER A 52 -16.80 -7.56 -4.73
N VAL A 53 -16.02 -8.40 -5.43
CA VAL A 53 -16.55 -9.40 -6.39
C VAL A 53 -16.54 -10.79 -5.76
N SER A 54 -17.10 -10.93 -4.55
CA SER A 54 -17.44 -12.24 -4.01
C SER A 54 -18.70 -12.75 -4.69
N ARG A 55 -18.48 -13.65 -5.65
CA ARG A 55 -19.45 -14.34 -6.48
C ARG A 55 -20.56 -14.93 -5.60
N LYS A 56 -21.78 -14.40 -5.70
CA LYS A 56 -22.98 -15.18 -5.32
C LYS A 56 -22.95 -16.46 -6.16
N PRO A 57 -23.01 -17.67 -5.57
CA PRO A 57 -23.17 -18.87 -6.38
C PRO A 57 -24.55 -18.78 -7.06
N PRO A 58 -24.68 -19.19 -8.33
CA PRO A 58 -26.00 -19.35 -8.92
C PRO A 58 -26.72 -20.43 -8.12
N VAL A 59 -27.82 -20.05 -7.45
CA VAL A 59 -28.74 -21.00 -6.82
C VAL A 59 -29.43 -21.74 -7.97
N THR A 60 -28.95 -22.92 -8.32
CA THR A 60 -29.73 -23.89 -9.09
C THR A 60 -30.59 -24.69 -8.11
N ASP A 61 -31.80 -24.20 -7.90
CA ASP A 61 -32.93 -25.00 -7.46
C ASP A 61 -33.45 -25.74 -8.69
N GLN A 62 -33.34 -27.07 -8.72
CA GLN A 62 -34.11 -27.93 -9.62
C GLN A 62 -34.60 -29.11 -8.79
N GLY A 63 -35.93 -29.20 -8.67
CA GLY A 63 -36.66 -30.29 -8.01
C GLY A 63 -36.87 -31.51 -8.88
#